data_AF-A0A151RXA5-F1
#
_entry.id   AF-A0A151RXA5-F1
#
_cell.length_a   1.000
_cell.length_b   1.000
_cell.length_c   1.000
_cell.angle_alpha   90.00
_cell.angle_beta   90.00
_cell.angle_gamma   90.00
#
_symmetry.space_group_name_H-M   'P 1'
#
loop_
_entity.id
_entity.type
_entity.pdbx_description
1 polymer ?
#
loop_
_entity_poly.entity_id
_entity_poly.type
_entity_poly.pdbx_seq_one_letter_code
_entity_poly.pdbx_strand_id
1 'polypeptide(L)'
;MFHYFYNFLHTWPQYLNVNKYEHLMLLELLKNGHAEPDKKIGGGVRAFQVRKHPTFKSRCFFLIREDESVDDFSFRKCVDHILPMPEEMHLKSNANKASGGGSGGGKHHGHGKGGRGRGGRGGGRGRGGKWRN
;
A
#
# COMPACT_ATOMS: atom_id res chain seq x y z
N MET A 1 9.33 18.98 9.42
CA MET A 1 8.23 18.15 9.94
C MET A 1 8.48 16.65 9.77
N PHE A 2 8.75 16.15 8.55
CA PHE A 2 8.98 14.71 8.30
C PHE A 2 10.05 14.06 9.20
N HIS A 3 11.26 14.65 9.27
CA HIS A 3 12.37 14.10 10.07
C HIS A 3 12.06 13.97 11.55
N TYR A 4 11.26 14.88 12.10
CA TYR A 4 10.84 14.84 13.50
C TYR A 4 10.02 13.59 13.79
N PHE A 5 8.92 13.37 13.05
CA PHE A 5 8.07 12.20 13.22
C PHE A 5 8.76 10.90 12.82
N TYR A 6 9.65 10.94 11.83
CA TYR A 6 10.49 9.79 11.49
C TYR A 6 11.39 9.41 12.65
N ASN A 7 12.16 10.35 13.22
CA ASN A 7 13.04 10.07 14.34
C ASN A 7 12.24 9.58 15.55
N PHE A 8 11.15 10.28 15.89
CA PHE A 8 10.26 9.91 16.98
C PHE A 8 9.76 8.46 16.87
N LEU A 9 9.26 8.06 15.69
CA LEU A 9 8.77 6.70 15.45
C LEU A 9 9.86 5.62 15.66
N HIS A 10 11.12 5.94 15.39
CA HIS A 10 12.23 4.98 15.44
C HIS A 10 12.97 4.98 16.78
N THR A 11 12.95 6.09 17.52
CA THR A 11 13.63 6.21 18.81
C THR A 11 12.71 5.91 20.00
N TRP A 12 11.40 6.16 19.90
CA TRP A 12 10.49 5.93 21.01
C TRP A 12 10.34 4.42 21.33
N PRO A 13 10.30 4.03 22.61
CA PRO A 13 10.05 2.65 23.00
C PRO A 13 8.69 2.13 22.52
N GLN A 14 8.63 0.86 22.15
CA GLN A 14 7.37 0.26 21.69
C GLN A 14 6.43 -0.01 22.88
N TYR A 15 5.12 0.07 22.62
CA TYR A 15 4.04 -0.22 23.58
C TYR A 15 3.99 0.66 24.83
N LEU A 16 4.77 1.75 24.85
CA LEU A 16 4.69 2.78 25.89
C LEU A 16 3.87 3.97 25.40
N ASN A 17 3.03 4.49 26.29
CA ASN A 17 2.31 5.73 26.06
C ASN A 17 3.29 6.87 25.83
N VAL A 18 3.01 7.68 24.81
CA VAL A 18 3.78 8.89 24.54
C VAL A 18 3.55 9.91 25.66
N ASN A 19 4.51 10.81 25.85
CA ASN A 19 4.35 11.90 26.81
C ASN A 19 3.29 12.92 26.34
N LYS A 20 2.90 13.85 27.22
CA LYS A 20 1.85 14.84 26.92
C LYS A 20 2.17 15.73 25.72
N TYR A 21 3.43 16.12 25.54
CA TYR A 21 3.83 16.97 24.40
C TYR A 21 3.69 16.22 23.08
N GLU A 22 4.23 15.00 23.01
CA GLU A 22 4.14 14.15 21.83
C GLU A 22 2.70 13.73 21.52
N HIS A 23 1.86 13.55 22.54
CA HIS A 23 0.43 13.33 22.37
C HIS A 23 -0.22 14.49 21.59
N LEU A 24 0.03 15.73 22.00
CA LEU A 24 -0.52 16.91 21.33
C LEU A 24 0.00 17.02 19.89
N MET A 25 1.30 16.78 19.69
CA MET A 25 1.91 16.81 18.35
C MET A 25 1.30 15.76 17.41
N LEU A 26 1.08 14.53 17.87
CA LEU A 26 0.46 13.47 17.08
C LEU A 26 -1.03 13.74 16.83
N LEU A 27 -1.74 14.29 17.82
CA LEU A 27 -3.14 14.65 17.67
C LEU A 27 -3.31 15.74 16.61
N GLU A 28 -2.45 16.77 16.63
CA GLU A 28 -2.48 17.86 15.65
C GLU A 28 -2.10 17.37 14.25
N LEU A 29 -1.07 16.50 14.15
CA LEU A 29 -0.71 15.85 12.90
C LEU A 29 -1.87 15.02 12.32
N LEU A 30 -2.57 14.28 13.17
CA LEU A 30 -3.69 13.44 12.76
C LEU A 30 -4.86 14.29 12.28
N LYS A 31 -5.23 15.34 13.02
CA LYS A 31 -6.33 16.25 12.69
C LYS A 31 -6.12 16.96 11.36
N ASN A 32 -4.92 17.48 11.13
CA ASN A 32 -4.65 18.30 9.96
C ASN A 32 -4.15 17.49 8.75
N GLY A 33 -3.58 16.31 8.97
CA GLY A 33 -2.96 15.52 7.91
C GLY A 33 -3.76 14.31 7.45
N HIS A 34 -4.64 13.74 8.28
CA HIS A 34 -5.43 12.59 7.85
C HIS A 34 -6.63 13.04 7.01
N ALA A 35 -6.99 12.28 5.97
CA ALA A 35 -8.15 12.61 5.12
C ALA A 35 -9.49 12.43 5.85
N GLU A 36 -9.55 11.48 6.80
CA GLU A 36 -10.72 11.21 7.64
C GLU A 36 -10.33 11.31 9.12
N PRO A 37 -10.05 12.50 9.68
CA PRO A 37 -9.54 12.63 11.04
C PRO A 37 -10.59 12.25 12.08
N ASP A 38 -11.86 12.64 11.88
CA ASP A 38 -12.96 12.36 12.82
C ASP A 38 -13.22 10.87 12.98
N LYS A 39 -13.11 10.10 11.89
CA LYS A 39 -13.23 8.64 11.91
C LYS A 39 -12.08 7.99 12.68
N LYS A 40 -10.87 8.54 12.58
CA LYS A 40 -9.73 8.07 13.35
C LYS A 40 -9.90 8.42 14.83
N ILE A 41 -10.23 9.66 15.17
CA ILE A 41 -10.38 10.12 16.55
C ILE A 41 -11.58 9.48 17.25
N GLY A 42 -12.71 9.35 16.55
CA GLY A 42 -13.96 8.83 17.11
C GLY A 42 -14.42 9.64 18.32
N GLY A 43 -14.69 8.95 19.43
CA GLY A 43 -15.08 9.57 20.70
C GLY A 43 -13.95 10.28 21.48
N GLY A 44 -12.72 10.25 20.96
CA GLY A 44 -11.55 10.86 21.62
C GLY A 44 -10.36 9.92 21.68
N VAL A 45 -9.16 10.50 21.74
CA VAL A 45 -7.90 9.76 21.86
C VAL A 45 -7.40 9.82 23.30
N ARG A 46 -7.36 8.67 23.96
CA ARG A 46 -6.82 8.49 25.31
C ARG A 46 -5.30 8.54 25.33
N ALA A 47 -4.66 7.87 24.37
CA ALA A 47 -3.21 7.79 24.29
C ALA A 47 -2.73 7.49 22.87
N PHE A 48 -1.44 7.78 22.60
CA PHE A 48 -0.74 7.26 21.45
C PHE A 48 0.39 6.33 21.89
N GLN A 49 0.73 5.38 21.03
CA GLN A 49 1.86 4.48 21.21
C GLN A 49 2.56 4.22 19.88
N VAL A 50 3.86 3.95 19.95
CA VAL A 50 4.57 3.32 18.83
C VAL A 50 4.43 1.81 18.96
N ARG A 51 3.94 1.13 17.92
CA ARG A 51 3.88 -0.34 17.88
C ARG A 51 4.30 -0.85 16.51
N LYS A 52 4.54 -2.17 16.40
CA LYS A 52 4.74 -2.83 15.11
C LYS A 52 3.39 -3.17 14.50
N HIS A 53 3.19 -2.81 13.23
CA HIS A 53 2.01 -3.23 12.48
C HIS A 53 2.04 -4.76 12.30
N PRO A 54 0.95 -5.50 12.62
CA PRO A 54 0.94 -6.96 12.64
C PRO A 54 1.30 -7.56 11.27
N THR A 55 0.78 -6.97 10.20
CA THR A 55 1.02 -7.38 8.80
C THR A 55 2.37 -6.91 8.27
N PHE A 56 2.62 -5.60 8.23
CA PHE A 56 3.79 -5.03 7.54
C PHE A 56 5.10 -5.06 8.34
N LYS A 57 5.05 -5.42 9.64
CA LYS A 57 6.20 -5.46 10.56
C LYS A 57 6.97 -4.13 10.73
N SER A 58 6.53 -3.06 10.08
CA SER A 58 7.01 -1.69 10.27
C SER A 58 6.49 -1.08 11.56
N ARG A 59 7.18 -0.08 12.10
CA ARG A 59 6.67 0.73 13.21
C ARG A 59 5.62 1.71 12.69
N CYS A 60 4.52 1.88 13.43
CA CYS A 60 3.50 2.89 13.17
C CYS A 60 3.08 3.57 14.49
N PHE A 61 2.45 4.74 14.37
CA PHE A 61 1.74 5.34 15.49
C PHE A 61 0.36 4.72 15.58
N PHE A 62 0.02 4.25 16.77
CA PHE A 62 -1.28 3.74 17.13
C PHE A 62 -1.95 4.74 18.06
N LEU A 63 -3.20 5.04 17.79
CA LEU A 63 -4.07 5.74 18.71
C LEU A 63 -4.88 4.71 19.51
N ILE A 64 -5.05 5.00 20.79
CA ILE A 64 -5.91 4.26 21.70
C ILE A 64 -7.04 5.23 22.04
N ARG A 65 -8.27 4.87 21.68
CA ARG A 65 -9.45 5.68 21.94
C ARG A 65 -9.89 5.54 23.40
N GLU A 66 -10.81 6.40 23.82
CA GLU A 66 -11.41 6.32 25.16
C GLU A 66 -12.17 5.02 25.41
N ASP A 67 -12.77 4.43 24.36
CA ASP A 67 -13.43 3.12 24.39
C ASP A 67 -12.44 1.93 24.31
N GLU A 68 -11.14 2.21 24.45
CA GLU A 68 -10.03 1.26 24.36
C GLU A 68 -9.80 0.63 22.98
N SER A 69 -10.60 0.99 21.98
CA SER A 69 -10.34 0.57 20.61
C SER A 69 -9.02 1.16 20.12
N VAL A 70 -8.34 0.39 19.28
CA VAL A 70 -7.01 0.71 18.78
C VAL A 70 -7.06 0.84 17.27
N ASP A 71 -6.42 1.87 16.75
CA ASP A 71 -6.27 2.08 15.32
C ASP A 71 -4.92 2.70 15.01
N ASP A 72 -4.40 2.49 13.80
CA ASP A 72 -3.12 3.06 13.38
C ASP A 72 -3.30 4.15 12.33
N PHE A 73 -2.30 5.01 12.22
CA PHE A 73 -2.21 5.96 11.13
C PHE A 73 -0.77 6.12 10.65
N SER A 74 -0.64 6.46 9.37
CA SER A 74 0.66 6.72 8.76
C SER A 74 1.00 8.20 8.88
N PHE A 75 2.03 8.51 9.67
CA PHE A 75 2.52 9.90 9.75
C PHE A 75 2.98 10.42 8.39
N ARG A 76 3.50 9.55 7.51
CA ARG A 76 3.98 9.96 6.19
C ARG A 76 2.82 10.50 5.35
N LYS A 77 1.68 9.78 5.31
CA LYS A 77 0.47 10.26 4.64
C LYS A 77 -0.01 11.59 5.24
N CYS A 78 0.03 11.74 6.56
CA CYS A 78 -0.36 13.00 7.21
C CYS A 78 0.57 14.16 6.84
N VAL A 79 1.88 13.96 6.88
CA VAL A 79 2.86 14.99 6.54
C VAL A 79 2.78 15.36 5.06
N ASP A 80 2.67 14.37 4.17
CA ASP A 80 2.54 14.60 2.72
C ASP A 80 1.28 15.40 2.39
N HIS A 81 0.20 15.25 3.16
CA HIS A 81 -1.04 16.03 2.99
C HIS A 81 -0.90 17.48 3.50
N ILE A 82 -0.23 17.71 4.64
CA ILE A 82 -0.04 19.06 5.21
C ILE A 82 0.97 19.87 4.40
N LEU A 83 2.05 19.23 3.95
CA LEU A 83 3.12 19.83 3.17
C LEU A 83 3.24 19.10 1.84
N PRO A 84 2.26 19.26 0.93
CA PRO A 84 2.33 18.63 -0.37
C PRO A 84 3.60 19.10 -1.08
N MET A 85 4.51 18.16 -1.28
CA MET A 85 5.74 18.39 -2.01
C MET A 85 5.38 18.63 -3.49
N PRO A 86 6.19 19.40 -4.24
CA PRO A 86 6.03 19.50 -5.69
C PRO A 86 6.05 18.09 -6.31
N GLU A 87 5.13 17.83 -7.25
CA GLU A 87 4.85 16.52 -7.84
C GLU A 87 6.10 15.76 -8.34
N GLU A 88 7.18 16.48 -8.65
CA GLU A 88 8.45 15.99 -9.15
C GLU A 88 9.20 15.06 -8.19
N MET A 89 8.89 15.08 -6.88
CA MET A 89 9.57 14.26 -5.87
C MET A 89 8.73 13.11 -5.31
N HIS A 90 7.52 12.91 -5.82
CA HIS A 90 6.76 11.70 -5.51
C HIS A 90 7.48 10.50 -6.14
N LEU A 91 8.27 9.78 -5.34
CA LEU A 91 8.80 8.47 -5.70
C LEU A 91 7.60 7.57 -6.03
N LYS A 92 7.31 7.42 -7.32
CA LYS A 92 6.31 6.51 -7.85
C LYS A 92 6.71 5.11 -7.41
N SER A 93 6.10 4.61 -6.35
CA SER A 93 6.22 3.21 -5.97
C SER A 93 5.41 2.37 -6.97
N ASN A 94 5.96 2.22 -8.18
CA ASN A 94 5.53 1.17 -9.11
C ASN A 94 6.14 -0.16 -8.64
N ALA A 95 5.64 -0.66 -7.51
CA ALA A 95 5.75 -2.07 -7.19
C ALA A 95 4.72 -2.81 -8.04
N ASN A 96 5.10 -3.17 -9.28
CA ASN A 96 4.72 -4.43 -9.95
C ASN A 96 5.21 -4.47 -11.42
N LYS A 97 6.44 -4.97 -11.63
CA LYS A 97 6.68 -6.04 -12.63
C LYS A 97 8.07 -6.66 -12.46
N ALA A 98 8.02 -7.86 -11.89
CA ALA A 98 8.79 -9.05 -12.24
C ALA A 98 10.29 -8.93 -12.60
N SER A 99 11.08 -9.59 -11.75
CA SER A 99 12.31 -10.32 -12.07
C SER A 99 12.36 -10.97 -13.47
N GLY A 100 13.53 -10.85 -14.12
CA GLY A 100 13.95 -11.54 -15.35
C GLY A 100 14.54 -10.50 -16.32
N GLY A 101 15.84 -10.39 -16.57
CA GLY A 101 16.76 -11.45 -17.00
C GLY A 101 16.93 -11.38 -18.53
N GLY A 102 18.01 -10.75 -19.01
CA GLY A 102 18.67 -11.06 -20.29
C GLY A 102 18.06 -10.57 -21.62
N SER A 103 18.91 -9.89 -22.39
CA SER A 103 19.13 -9.99 -23.85
C SER A 103 17.98 -9.79 -24.86
N GLY A 104 18.20 -8.81 -25.75
CA GLY A 104 18.25 -9.08 -27.19
C GLY A 104 17.02 -8.79 -28.05
N GLY A 105 17.15 -7.79 -28.93
CA GLY A 105 16.83 -7.93 -30.35
C GLY A 105 15.37 -7.76 -30.82
N GLY A 106 15.21 -6.97 -31.88
CA GLY A 106 14.25 -7.29 -32.94
C GLY A 106 13.05 -6.35 -33.08
N LYS A 107 13.07 -5.56 -34.17
CA LYS A 107 11.93 -4.91 -34.82
C LYS A 107 10.78 -5.90 -35.05
N HIS A 108 9.53 -5.42 -35.15
CA HIS A 108 8.67 -5.56 -36.34
C HIS A 108 7.30 -4.89 -36.10
N HIS A 109 6.96 -3.95 -36.99
CA HIS A 109 5.62 -3.42 -37.19
C HIS A 109 4.73 -4.47 -37.86
N GLY A 110 3.47 -4.60 -37.43
CA GLY A 110 2.52 -5.48 -38.09
C GLY A 110 1.09 -5.34 -37.58
N HIS A 111 0.34 -4.40 -38.16
CA HIS A 111 -1.12 -4.33 -38.07
C HIS A 111 -1.74 -5.54 -38.78
N GLY A 112 -2.59 -6.31 -38.09
CA GLY A 112 -3.33 -7.44 -38.66
C GLY A 112 -4.80 -7.40 -38.28
N LYS A 113 -5.62 -6.87 -39.17
CA LYS A 113 -7.09 -6.76 -39.13
C LYS A 113 -7.74 -8.16 -39.14
N GLY A 114 -8.91 -8.26 -38.51
CA GLY A 114 -9.73 -9.49 -38.49
C GLY A 114 -10.28 -9.93 -39.85
N GLY A 115 -10.92 -11.11 -39.86
CA GLY A 115 -11.65 -11.60 -41.03
C GLY A 115 -12.19 -13.01 -40.85
N ARG A 116 -13.53 -13.11 -40.82
CA ARG A 116 -14.33 -14.35 -40.91
C ARG A 116 -14.07 -15.07 -42.23
N GLY A 117 -14.07 -16.40 -42.25
CA GLY A 117 -14.03 -17.17 -43.50
C GLY A 117 -14.44 -18.63 -43.31
N ARG A 118 -15.39 -19.08 -44.12
CA ARG A 118 -16.20 -20.31 -44.05
C ARG A 118 -15.69 -21.33 -45.08
N GLY A 119 -15.83 -22.63 -44.80
CA GLY A 119 -15.69 -23.73 -45.75
C GLY A 119 -14.47 -24.61 -45.43
N GLY A 120 -14.50 -25.94 -45.40
CA GLY A 120 -15.48 -26.92 -45.84
C GLY A 120 -14.71 -28.15 -46.38
N ARG A 121 -15.26 -29.35 -46.14
CA ARG A 121 -15.03 -30.62 -46.87
C ARG A 121 -13.83 -31.51 -46.52
N GLY A 122 -14.17 -32.76 -46.17
CA GLY A 122 -13.40 -34.00 -46.36
C GLY A 122 -12.42 -34.31 -45.22
N GLY A 123 -12.37 -35.47 -44.60
CA GLY A 123 -12.90 -36.81 -44.88
C GLY A 123 -11.99 -37.80 -44.14
N GLY A 124 -12.52 -38.96 -43.73
CA GLY A 124 -11.67 -40.12 -43.41
C GLY A 124 -11.58 -40.57 -41.95
N ARG A 125 -12.50 -41.48 -41.58
CA ARG A 125 -12.28 -42.81 -40.97
C ARG A 125 -11.03 -43.01 -40.08
N GLY A 126 -11.27 -43.44 -38.83
CA GLY A 126 -10.28 -44.17 -38.03
C GLY A 126 -10.73 -44.49 -36.61
N ARG A 127 -11.41 -45.64 -36.43
CA ARG A 127 -11.69 -46.26 -35.13
C ARG A 127 -10.41 -46.83 -34.50
N GLY A 128 -10.31 -46.76 -33.17
CA GLY A 128 -9.41 -47.57 -32.33
C GLY A 128 -9.06 -46.79 -31.06
N GLY A 129 -9.73 -47.02 -29.92
CA GLY A 129 -9.36 -48.02 -28.91
C GLY A 129 -8.30 -47.41 -27.97
N LYS A 130 -8.30 -47.50 -26.64
CA LYS A 130 -8.95 -48.36 -25.67
C LYS A 130 -8.63 -47.72 -24.31
N TRP A 131 -9.63 -47.60 -23.43
CA TRP A 131 -9.45 -47.23 -22.04
C TRP A 131 -8.75 -48.37 -21.28
N ARG A 132 -7.79 -48.05 -20.40
CA ARG A 132 -7.70 -48.52 -19.00
C ARG A 132 -6.34 -48.20 -18.36
N ASN A 133 -6.45 -47.64 -17.14
CA ASN A 133 -5.54 -47.52 -15.99
C ASN A 133 -4.06 -47.23 -16.20
#